data_AF-A0A934B7T1-F1
#
_entry.id   AF-A0A934B7T1-F1
#
_cell.length_a   1.000
_cell.length_b   1.000
_cell.length_c   1.000
_cell.angle_alpha   90.00
_cell.angle_beta   90.00
_cell.angle_gamma   90.00
#
_symmetry.space_group_name_H-M   'P 1'
#
loop_
_entity.id
_entity.type
_entity.pdbx_description
1 polymer ?
#
loop_
_entity_poly.entity_id
_entity_poly.type
_entity_poly.pdbx_seq_one_letter_code
_entity_poly.pdbx_strand_id
1 'polypeptide(L)'
;MNSNHKENIKASLPSFISKITIDNTTYIVQTEEVSKRKTKVISRVFLEGKILFSEEADYLSIAGKKDFPKKIEELMQKLHKKVTEEFTKASIKKRKKKTEYFNEAMDLIGAGRGVDALDLLKRGLELYPSDPLLMSYYGCLNSIVWKKHKEGIKMCRDAIKQLDSSVSLEKEVYYPAFYLNLGRAYLGADKRRDAVAAFNLGLNADPKDQDIIKELKKLGSRRRLPVPFLKRSNPINKYIGLLIGKGSGQK
;
A
#
# COMPACT_ATOMS: atom_id res chain seq x y z
N MET A 1 4.57 -41.19 -62.62
CA MET A 1 4.12 -39.85 -63.06
C MET A 1 3.54 -39.12 -61.87
N ASN A 2 4.14 -37.97 -61.54
CA ASN A 2 3.62 -36.76 -60.84
C ASN A 2 2.71 -36.93 -59.59
N SER A 3 2.90 -36.21 -58.48
CA SER A 3 3.66 -34.98 -58.28
C SER A 3 4.01 -34.81 -56.79
N ASN A 4 5.23 -34.36 -56.55
CA ASN A 4 5.71 -33.83 -55.29
C ASN A 4 4.95 -32.55 -54.92
N HIS A 5 4.06 -32.59 -53.92
CA HIS A 5 3.77 -31.40 -53.13
C HIS A 5 4.71 -31.37 -51.92
N LYS A 6 5.92 -30.85 -52.13
CA LYS A 6 6.74 -30.34 -51.03
C LYS A 6 6.09 -29.04 -50.56
N GLU A 7 5.30 -29.13 -49.49
CA GLU A 7 4.92 -27.96 -48.71
C GLU A 7 6.21 -27.29 -48.21
N ASN A 8 6.52 -26.17 -48.83
CA ASN A 8 7.71 -25.39 -48.57
C ASN A 8 7.46 -24.61 -47.27
N ILE A 9 7.72 -25.24 -46.12
CA ILE A 9 7.70 -24.59 -44.80
C ILE A 9 8.85 -23.57 -44.80
N LYS A 10 8.59 -22.38 -45.36
CA LYS A 10 9.49 -21.22 -45.29
C LYS A 10 9.62 -20.88 -43.81
N ALA A 11 10.74 -21.23 -43.20
CA ALA A 11 11.10 -20.88 -41.82
C ALA A 11 10.59 -19.46 -41.48
N SER A 12 9.69 -19.38 -40.50
CA SER A 12 9.32 -18.13 -39.86
C SER A 12 10.52 -17.62 -39.08
N LEU A 13 10.69 -16.30 -38.98
CA LEU A 13 11.68 -15.74 -38.07
C LEU A 13 11.40 -16.21 -36.63
N PRO A 14 12.44 -16.38 -35.79
CA PRO A 14 12.24 -16.72 -34.39
C PRO A 14 11.43 -15.63 -33.68
N SER A 15 10.42 -16.04 -32.92
CA SER A 15 9.66 -15.14 -32.05
C SER A 15 10.32 -15.02 -30.69
N PHE A 16 10.45 -13.79 -30.16
CA PHE A 16 10.92 -13.56 -28.79
C PHE A 16 9.73 -13.43 -27.87
N ILE A 17 9.66 -14.27 -26.83
CA ILE A 17 8.60 -14.21 -25.82
C ILE A 17 9.25 -14.09 -24.46
N SER A 18 8.79 -13.12 -23.67
CA SER A 18 9.16 -12.98 -22.26
C SER A 18 7.93 -12.69 -21.41
N LYS A 19 8.05 -12.98 -20.12
CA LYS A 19 7.06 -12.62 -19.10
C LYS A 19 7.67 -11.57 -18.20
N ILE A 20 6.96 -10.47 -17.99
CA ILE A 20 7.32 -9.46 -17.00
C ILE A 20 6.23 -9.38 -15.95
N THR A 21 6.62 -9.29 -14.69
CA THR A 21 5.67 -9.14 -13.58
C THR A 21 5.82 -7.75 -12.99
N ILE A 22 4.74 -6.98 -13.00
CA ILE A 22 4.66 -5.64 -12.41
C ILE A 22 3.46 -5.66 -11.47
N ASP A 23 3.68 -5.34 -10.19
CA ASP A 23 2.65 -5.31 -9.15
C ASP A 23 1.78 -6.59 -9.11
N ASN A 24 2.43 -7.76 -9.03
CA ASN A 24 1.83 -9.10 -9.09
C ASN A 24 1.02 -9.42 -10.36
N THR A 25 1.01 -8.53 -11.35
CA THR A 25 0.38 -8.76 -12.64
C THR A 25 1.43 -9.21 -13.64
N THR A 26 1.25 -10.39 -14.24
CA THR A 26 2.16 -10.91 -15.27
C THR A 26 1.68 -10.52 -16.66
N TYR A 27 2.53 -9.81 -17.38
CA TYR A 27 2.34 -9.41 -18.77
C TYR A 27 3.21 -10.29 -19.66
N ILE A 28 2.72 -10.54 -20.89
CA ILE A 28 3.48 -11.27 -21.91
C ILE A 28 3.98 -10.24 -22.91
N VAL A 29 5.29 -10.23 -23.17
CA VAL A 29 5.88 -9.45 -24.26
C VAL A 29 6.22 -10.42 -25.38
N GLN A 30 5.73 -10.17 -26.59
CA GLN A 30 6.00 -11.00 -27.76
C GLN A 30 6.49 -10.12 -28.90
N THR A 31 7.64 -10.49 -29.48
CA THR A 31 8.20 -9.88 -30.69
C THR A 31 8.18 -10.86 -31.83
N GLU A 32 7.56 -10.47 -32.94
CA GLU A 32 7.37 -11.32 -34.11
C GLU A 32 7.47 -10.50 -35.41
N GLU A 33 7.57 -11.22 -36.52
CA GLU A 33 7.48 -10.63 -37.84
C GLU A 33 6.01 -10.39 -38.21
N VAL A 34 5.65 -9.17 -38.63
CA VAL A 34 4.27 -8.85 -39.05
C VAL A 34 3.94 -9.57 -40.35
N SER A 35 4.83 -9.47 -41.33
CA SER A 35 4.82 -10.24 -42.57
C SER A 35 6.08 -9.94 -43.38
N LYS A 36 6.56 -10.94 -44.13
CA LYS A 36 7.69 -10.80 -45.06
C LYS A 36 7.48 -9.72 -46.12
N ARG A 37 6.22 -9.42 -46.50
CA ARG A 37 5.88 -8.38 -47.48
C ARG A 37 6.01 -6.96 -46.93
N LYS A 38 5.72 -6.77 -45.63
CA LYS A 38 5.75 -5.44 -45.00
C LYS A 38 7.15 -5.07 -44.51
N THR A 39 8.09 -6.02 -44.46
CA THR A 39 9.44 -5.82 -43.91
C THR A 39 9.45 -5.18 -42.53
N LYS A 40 8.54 -5.64 -41.66
CA LYS A 40 8.35 -5.13 -40.30
C LYS A 40 8.39 -6.23 -39.25
N VAL A 41 9.00 -5.91 -38.13
CA VAL A 41 8.86 -6.63 -36.86
C VAL A 41 8.03 -5.78 -35.90
N ILE A 42 7.25 -6.44 -35.07
CA ILE A 42 6.42 -5.80 -34.06
C ILE A 42 6.68 -6.47 -32.72
N SER A 43 6.75 -5.67 -31.66
CA SER A 43 6.73 -6.15 -30.29
C SER A 43 5.45 -5.67 -29.61
N ARG A 44 4.74 -6.56 -28.93
CA ARG A 44 3.46 -6.30 -28.28
C ARG A 44 3.48 -6.77 -26.83
N VAL A 45 2.86 -5.98 -25.96
CA VAL A 45 2.62 -6.32 -24.56
C VAL A 45 1.16 -6.71 -24.39
N PHE A 46 0.94 -7.87 -23.79
CA PHE A 46 -0.38 -8.47 -23.57
C PHE A 46 -0.69 -8.61 -22.09
N LEU A 47 -1.96 -8.40 -21.75
CA LEU A 47 -2.59 -8.82 -20.50
C LEU A 47 -3.93 -9.48 -20.83
N GLU A 48 -4.15 -10.71 -20.38
CA GLU A 48 -5.39 -11.45 -20.61
C GLU A 48 -5.84 -11.45 -22.09
N GLY A 49 -4.87 -11.59 -23.01
CA GLY A 49 -5.12 -11.61 -24.46
C GLY A 49 -5.34 -10.24 -25.11
N LYS A 50 -5.39 -9.14 -24.35
CA LYS A 50 -5.52 -7.78 -24.87
C LYS A 50 -4.16 -7.12 -25.08
N ILE A 51 -3.98 -6.45 -26.22
CA ILE A 51 -2.78 -5.65 -26.49
C ILE A 51 -2.87 -4.34 -25.71
N LEU A 52 -1.93 -4.11 -24.80
CA LEU A 52 -1.85 -2.87 -24.00
C LEU A 52 -0.87 -1.86 -24.60
N PHE A 53 0.15 -2.35 -25.29
CA PHE A 53 1.20 -1.55 -25.89
C PHE A 53 1.82 -2.30 -27.06
N SER A 54 2.26 -1.57 -28.08
CA SER A 54 2.94 -2.15 -29.23
C SER A 54 3.87 -1.17 -29.89
N GLU A 55 4.97 -1.66 -30.43
CA GLU A 55 5.93 -0.89 -31.22
C GLU A 55 6.42 -1.69 -32.42
N GLU A 56 6.62 -1.01 -33.55
CA GLU A 56 7.10 -1.59 -34.80
C GLU A 56 8.49 -1.08 -35.15
N ALA A 57 9.29 -1.91 -35.82
CA ALA A 57 10.51 -1.49 -36.49
C ALA A 57 10.56 -2.08 -37.91
N ASP A 58 10.99 -1.27 -38.88
CA ASP A 58 11.28 -1.75 -40.23
C ASP A 58 12.66 -2.42 -40.28
N TYR A 59 12.81 -3.36 -41.21
CA TYR A 59 14.09 -4.02 -41.48
C TYR A 59 14.48 -3.95 -42.97
N LEU A 60 13.86 -3.05 -43.73
CA LEU A 60 14.06 -2.94 -45.18
C LEU A 60 15.54 -2.77 -45.55
N SER A 61 16.28 -1.98 -44.75
CA SER A 61 17.71 -1.71 -44.96
C SER A 61 18.63 -2.91 -44.75
N ILE A 62 18.17 -3.97 -44.10
CA ILE A 62 18.94 -5.20 -43.86
C ILE A 62 18.42 -6.39 -44.69
N ALA A 63 17.25 -6.26 -45.31
CA ALA A 63 16.69 -7.28 -46.18
C ALA A 63 17.65 -7.64 -47.33
N GLY A 64 17.84 -8.93 -47.58
CA GLY A 64 18.69 -9.44 -48.67
C GLY A 64 20.21 -9.40 -48.41
N LYS A 65 20.68 -8.88 -47.28
CA LYS A 65 22.10 -8.96 -46.90
C LYS A 65 22.48 -10.39 -46.51
N LYS A 66 23.72 -10.81 -46.78
CA LYS A 66 24.23 -12.16 -46.41
C LYS A 66 24.12 -12.46 -44.91
N ASP A 67 24.26 -11.44 -44.07
CA ASP A 67 24.17 -11.52 -42.62
C ASP A 67 22.77 -11.19 -42.06
N PHE A 68 21.74 -11.19 -42.93
CA PHE A 68 20.36 -10.90 -42.55
C PHE A 68 19.87 -11.68 -41.33
N PRO A 69 20.05 -13.02 -41.20
CA PRO A 69 19.55 -13.77 -40.05
C PRO A 69 20.05 -13.25 -38.71
N LYS A 70 21.32 -12.83 -38.64
CA LYS A 70 21.91 -12.27 -37.42
C LYS A 70 21.39 -10.85 -37.16
N LYS A 71 21.32 -10.01 -38.19
CA LYS A 71 20.85 -8.62 -38.07
C LYS A 71 19.38 -8.52 -37.68
N ILE A 72 18.52 -9.40 -38.21
CA ILE A 72 17.10 -9.40 -37.85
C ILE A 72 16.90 -9.88 -36.42
N GLU A 73 17.69 -10.86 -35.98
CA GLU A 73 17.69 -11.33 -34.59
C GLU A 73 18.11 -10.21 -33.63
N GLU A 74 19.22 -9.51 -33.92
CA GLU A 74 19.69 -8.35 -33.14
C GLU A 74 18.65 -7.22 -33.10
N LEU A 75 17.99 -6.92 -34.23
CA LEU A 75 16.92 -5.93 -34.29
C LEU A 75 15.73 -6.34 -33.42
N MET A 76 15.28 -7.59 -33.51
CA MET A 76 14.16 -8.11 -32.74
C MET A 76 14.46 -8.13 -31.24
N GLN A 77 15.68 -8.52 -30.83
CA GLN A 77 16.13 -8.44 -29.44
C GLN A 77 16.16 -7.00 -28.93
N LYS A 78 16.69 -6.07 -29.72
CA LYS A 78 16.74 -4.64 -29.36
C LYS A 78 15.34 -4.06 -29.20
N LEU A 79 14.43 -4.35 -30.13
CA LEU A 79 13.03 -3.93 -30.06
C LEU A 79 12.32 -4.54 -28.84
N HIS A 80 12.50 -5.84 -28.60
CA HIS A 80 11.92 -6.53 -27.45
C HIS A 80 12.35 -5.91 -26.12
N LYS A 81 13.66 -5.65 -25.97
CA LYS A 81 14.22 -5.01 -24.79
C LYS A 81 13.69 -3.59 -24.61
N LYS A 82 13.66 -2.79 -25.68
CA LYS A 82 13.12 -1.43 -25.67
C LYS A 82 11.66 -1.40 -25.18
N VAL A 83 10.79 -2.20 -25.81
CA VAL A 83 9.37 -2.27 -25.44
C VAL A 83 9.17 -2.70 -24.00
N THR A 84 9.94 -3.69 -23.55
CA THR A 84 9.90 -4.16 -22.16
C THR A 84 10.26 -3.04 -21.19
N GLU A 85 11.35 -2.31 -21.45
CA GLU A 85 11.82 -1.21 -20.60
C GLU A 85 10.85 -0.02 -20.60
N GLU A 86 10.35 0.39 -21.76
CA GLU A 86 9.41 1.51 -21.90
C GLU A 86 8.07 1.20 -21.23
N PHE A 87 7.50 0.01 -21.47
CA PHE A 87 6.25 -0.40 -20.84
C PHE A 87 6.41 -0.49 -19.31
N THR A 88 7.52 -1.04 -18.83
CA THR A 88 7.80 -1.13 -17.40
C THR A 88 7.92 0.27 -16.78
N LYS A 89 8.70 1.17 -17.39
CA LYS A 89 8.84 2.57 -16.93
C LYS A 89 7.50 3.31 -16.94
N ALA A 90 6.71 3.18 -17.99
CA ALA A 90 5.40 3.81 -18.10
C ALA A 90 4.42 3.28 -17.05
N SER A 91 4.44 1.96 -16.79
CA SER A 91 3.62 1.32 -15.76
C SER A 91 4.02 1.80 -14.36
N ILE A 92 5.31 1.86 -14.06
CA ILE A 92 5.83 2.42 -12.80
C ILE A 92 5.46 3.90 -12.65
N LYS A 93 5.55 4.70 -13.73
CA LYS A 93 5.20 6.13 -13.69
C LYS A 93 3.71 6.36 -13.43
N LYS A 94 2.85 5.51 -13.97
CA LYS A 94 1.39 5.56 -13.74
C LYS A 94 0.98 4.97 -12.38
N ARG A 95 1.87 4.28 -11.67
CA ARG A 95 1.59 3.70 -10.37
C ARG A 95 1.26 4.80 -9.37
N LYS A 96 0.07 4.70 -8.77
CA LYS A 96 -0.37 5.58 -7.68
C LYS A 96 0.64 5.49 -6.53
N LYS A 97 1.23 6.62 -6.15
CA LYS A 97 2.23 6.66 -5.08
C LYS A 97 1.59 6.39 -3.72
N LYS A 98 2.36 5.86 -2.78
CA LYS A 98 1.92 5.67 -1.39
C LYS A 98 1.37 6.95 -0.75
N THR A 99 1.94 8.11 -1.06
CA THR A 99 1.47 9.43 -0.59
C THR A 99 0.09 9.78 -1.12
N GLU A 100 -0.25 9.37 -2.34
CA GLU A 100 -1.57 9.60 -2.92
C GLU A 100 -2.63 8.72 -2.27
N TYR A 101 -2.31 7.45 -1.98
CA TYR A 101 -3.18 6.59 -1.16
C TYR A 101 -3.43 7.19 0.23
N PHE A 102 -2.37 7.68 0.86
CA PHE A 102 -2.47 8.27 2.19
C PHE A 102 -3.33 9.55 2.20
N ASN A 103 -3.04 10.51 1.32
CA ASN A 103 -3.74 11.79 1.30
C ASN A 103 -5.25 11.61 1.02
N GLU A 104 -5.62 10.80 0.03
CA GLU A 104 -7.03 10.54 -0.27
C GLU A 104 -7.72 9.77 0.86
N ALA A 105 -7.01 8.87 1.56
CA ALA A 105 -7.56 8.24 2.76
C ALA A 105 -7.81 9.26 3.88
N MET A 106 -6.95 10.27 4.04
CA MET A 106 -7.14 11.33 5.03
C MET A 106 -8.35 12.20 4.67
N ASP A 107 -8.54 12.53 3.39
CA ASP A 107 -9.73 13.26 2.91
C ASP A 107 -11.01 12.48 3.21
N LEU A 108 -11.01 11.17 2.97
CA LEU A 108 -12.14 10.28 3.28
C LEU A 108 -12.43 10.21 4.78
N ILE A 109 -11.39 10.14 5.63
CA ILE A 109 -11.53 10.19 7.09
C ILE A 109 -12.14 11.53 7.53
N GLY A 110 -11.65 12.65 6.98
CA GLY A 110 -12.17 13.99 7.26
C GLY A 110 -13.65 14.13 6.86
N ALA A 111 -14.06 13.46 5.78
CA ALA A 111 -15.46 13.39 5.33
C ALA A 111 -16.32 12.36 6.09
N GLY A 112 -15.78 11.68 7.11
CA GLY A 112 -16.50 10.64 7.87
C GLY A 112 -16.70 9.31 7.12
N ARG A 113 -16.08 9.15 5.96
CA ARG A 113 -16.18 7.96 5.08
C ARG A 113 -15.16 6.89 5.49
N GLY A 114 -15.24 6.43 6.74
CA GLY A 114 -14.25 5.53 7.35
C GLY A 114 -14.13 4.16 6.66
N VAL A 115 -15.20 3.63 6.08
CA VAL A 115 -15.17 2.36 5.32
C VAL A 115 -14.37 2.52 4.02
N ASP A 116 -14.67 3.57 3.25
CA ASP A 116 -13.96 3.85 1.99
C ASP A 116 -12.47 4.12 2.22
N ALA A 117 -12.15 4.87 3.29
CA ALA A 117 -10.77 5.14 3.68
C ALA A 117 -10.02 3.84 3.99
N LEU A 118 -10.66 2.92 4.73
CA LEU A 118 -10.09 1.63 5.08
C LEU A 118 -9.81 0.80 3.82
N ASP A 119 -10.77 0.70 2.90
CA ASP A 119 -10.61 -0.05 1.65
C ASP A 119 -9.52 0.55 0.75
N LEU A 120 -9.40 1.88 0.71
CA LEU A 120 -8.32 2.55 -0.01
C LEU A 120 -6.95 2.27 0.62
N LEU A 121 -6.83 2.33 1.94
CA LEU A 121 -5.58 1.99 2.65
C LEU A 121 -5.20 0.52 2.45
N LYS A 122 -6.18 -0.39 2.42
CA LYS A 122 -5.96 -1.81 2.12
C LYS A 122 -5.30 -2.00 0.75
N ARG A 123 -5.86 -1.37 -0.29
CA ARG A 123 -5.28 -1.38 -1.65
C ARG A 123 -3.88 -0.76 -1.69
N GLY A 124 -3.66 0.30 -0.90
CA GLY A 124 -2.33 0.87 -0.71
C GLY A 124 -1.33 -0.14 -0.14
N LEU A 125 -1.73 -0.90 0.89
CA LEU A 125 -0.90 -1.92 1.53
C LEU A 125 -0.65 -3.16 0.64
N GLU A 126 -1.53 -3.47 -0.30
CA GLU A 126 -1.25 -4.52 -1.30
C GLU A 126 -0.02 -4.18 -2.16
N LEU A 127 0.18 -2.88 -2.45
CA LEU A 127 1.32 -2.39 -3.22
C LEU A 127 2.52 -1.99 -2.35
N TYR A 128 2.26 -1.56 -1.12
CA TYR A 128 3.25 -1.03 -0.17
C TYR A 128 3.09 -1.69 1.21
N PRO A 129 3.32 -3.01 1.34
CA PRO A 129 2.94 -3.80 2.52
C PRO A 129 3.69 -3.44 3.81
N SER A 130 4.84 -2.79 3.69
CA SER A 130 5.69 -2.35 4.80
C SER A 130 5.74 -0.83 4.93
N ASP A 131 4.74 -0.10 4.39
CA ASP A 131 4.66 1.34 4.63
C ASP A 131 4.05 1.63 6.01
N PRO A 132 4.81 2.23 6.95
CA PRO A 132 4.35 2.37 8.32
C PRO A 132 3.14 3.30 8.47
N LEU A 133 3.02 4.34 7.64
CA LEU A 133 1.90 5.28 7.68
C LEU A 133 0.61 4.57 7.27
N LEU A 134 0.62 3.87 6.13
CA LEU A 134 -0.55 3.11 5.68
C LEU A 134 -0.95 2.04 6.71
N MET A 135 0.03 1.32 7.28
CA MET A 135 -0.22 0.30 8.30
C MET A 135 -0.87 0.86 9.56
N SER A 136 -0.37 2.00 10.06
CA SER A 136 -0.87 2.65 11.28
C SER A 136 -2.33 3.09 11.15
N TYR A 137 -2.66 3.77 10.05
CA TYR A 137 -4.03 4.23 9.80
C TYR A 137 -4.99 3.09 9.47
N TYR A 138 -4.55 2.10 8.68
CA TYR A 138 -5.36 0.92 8.40
C TYR A 138 -5.66 0.15 9.70
N GLY A 139 -4.65 -0.09 10.55
CA GLY A 139 -4.84 -0.76 11.84
C GLY A 139 -5.82 -0.03 12.75
N CYS A 140 -5.74 1.30 12.81
CA CYS A 140 -6.67 2.14 13.55
C CYS A 140 -8.11 1.99 13.05
N LEU A 141 -8.34 2.21 11.74
CA LEU A 141 -9.67 2.12 11.16
C LEU A 141 -10.23 0.69 11.24
N ASN A 142 -9.41 -0.34 11.04
CA ASN A 142 -9.82 -1.74 11.16
C ASN A 142 -10.32 -2.06 12.59
N SER A 143 -9.71 -1.45 13.62
CA SER A 143 -10.19 -1.55 15.00
C SER A 143 -11.51 -0.82 15.22
N ILE A 144 -11.69 0.36 14.63
CA ILE A 144 -12.87 1.23 14.89
C ILE A 144 -14.09 0.82 14.06
N VAL A 145 -13.88 0.61 12.76
CA VAL A 145 -14.95 0.37 11.76
C VAL A 145 -15.42 -1.08 11.81
N TRP A 146 -14.49 -2.03 11.78
CA TRP A 146 -14.80 -3.47 11.71
C TRP A 146 -14.65 -4.21 13.03
N LYS A 147 -14.33 -3.51 14.13
CA LYS A 147 -14.13 -4.09 15.46
C LYS A 147 -13.06 -5.20 15.50
N LYS A 148 -12.13 -5.20 14.54
CA LYS A 148 -10.99 -6.15 14.50
C LYS A 148 -9.87 -5.70 15.41
N HIS A 149 -10.19 -5.52 16.70
CA HIS A 149 -9.33 -4.84 17.67
C HIS A 149 -7.95 -5.46 17.82
N LYS A 150 -7.88 -6.80 17.93
CA LYS A 150 -6.60 -7.51 18.11
C LYS A 150 -5.67 -7.30 16.92
N GLU A 151 -6.21 -7.43 15.71
CA GLU A 151 -5.47 -7.24 14.46
C GLU A 151 -5.05 -5.78 14.28
N GLY A 152 -5.98 -4.84 14.46
CA GLY A 152 -5.72 -3.42 14.32
C GLY A 152 -4.65 -2.89 15.29
N ILE A 153 -4.73 -3.28 16.57
CA ILE A 153 -3.71 -2.93 17.57
C ILE A 153 -2.34 -3.51 17.19
N LYS A 154 -2.31 -4.77 16.73
CA LYS A 154 -1.05 -5.40 16.28
C LYS A 154 -0.44 -4.60 15.13
N MET A 155 -1.24 -4.27 14.10
CA MET A 155 -0.75 -3.48 12.96
C MET A 155 -0.23 -2.10 13.36
N CYS A 156 -0.91 -1.38 14.27
CA CYS A 156 -0.41 -0.11 14.77
C CYS A 156 0.94 -0.25 15.50
N ARG A 157 1.11 -1.30 16.31
CA ARG A 157 2.39 -1.57 16.99
C ARG A 157 3.50 -1.94 16.01
N ASP A 158 3.18 -2.78 15.01
CA ASP A 158 4.13 -3.18 13.97
C ASP A 158 4.56 -1.96 13.13
N ALA A 159 3.64 -1.04 12.85
CA ALA A 159 3.95 0.23 12.19
C ALA A 159 4.94 1.09 12.98
N ILE A 160 4.75 1.23 14.29
CA ILE A 160 5.69 1.96 15.17
C ILE A 160 7.07 1.29 15.14
N LYS A 161 7.13 -0.04 15.27
CA LYS A 161 8.40 -0.79 15.21
C LYS A 161 9.15 -0.59 13.88
N GLN A 162 8.42 -0.52 12.76
CA GLN A 162 9.03 -0.23 11.46
C GLN A 162 9.52 1.22 11.38
N LEU A 163 8.76 2.17 11.93
CA LEU A 163 9.18 3.57 12.03
C LEU A 163 10.49 3.70 12.82
N ASP A 164 10.58 3.03 13.98
CA ASP A 164 11.78 3.00 14.83
C ASP A 164 13.01 2.50 14.07
N SER A 165 12.80 1.54 13.15
CA SER A 165 13.85 0.90 12.35
C SER A 165 14.27 1.71 11.11
N SER A 166 13.55 2.77 10.73
CA SER A 166 13.95 3.63 9.60
C SER A 166 15.16 4.50 9.98
N VAL A 167 15.89 5.08 9.02
CA VAL A 167 17.04 5.98 9.32
C VAL A 167 16.64 7.46 9.17
N SER A 168 15.35 7.74 8.95
CA SER A 168 14.87 9.07 8.58
C SER A 168 14.69 10.00 9.79
N LEU A 169 15.04 11.28 9.61
CA LEU A 169 14.75 12.35 10.57
C LEU A 169 13.24 12.64 10.73
N GLU A 170 12.41 12.15 9.81
CA GLU A 170 10.96 12.37 9.83
C GLU A 170 10.23 11.57 10.93
N LYS A 171 10.92 10.68 11.66
CA LYS A 171 10.31 9.87 12.74
C LYS A 171 9.58 10.72 13.78
N GLU A 172 10.22 11.79 14.23
CA GLU A 172 9.68 12.68 15.27
C GLU A 172 8.39 13.36 14.83
N VAL A 173 8.30 13.69 13.54
CA VAL A 173 7.10 14.30 12.94
C VAL A 173 5.92 13.32 12.94
N TYR A 174 6.18 12.02 12.78
CA TYR A 174 5.12 11.01 12.66
C TYR A 174 4.77 10.29 13.97
N TYR A 175 5.65 10.26 14.98
CA TYR A 175 5.37 9.58 16.25
C TYR A 175 4.04 9.98 16.90
N PRO A 176 3.67 11.28 17.01
CA PRO A 176 2.40 11.67 17.60
C PRO A 176 1.21 11.01 16.89
N ALA A 177 1.18 11.05 15.55
CA ALA A 177 0.11 10.44 14.76
C ALA A 177 0.02 8.91 14.94
N PHE A 178 1.16 8.22 15.04
CA PHE A 178 1.19 6.76 15.22
C PHE A 178 0.66 6.36 16.60
N TYR A 179 1.08 7.08 17.63
CA TYR A 179 0.61 6.85 19.00
C TYR A 179 -0.85 7.28 19.20
N LEU A 180 -1.32 8.33 18.51
CA LEU A 180 -2.73 8.69 18.43
C LEU A 180 -3.56 7.55 17.84
N ASN A 181 -3.13 6.98 16.71
CA ASN A 181 -3.80 5.86 16.06
C ASN A 181 -3.81 4.58 16.91
N LEU A 182 -2.68 4.26 17.56
CA LEU A 182 -2.62 3.14 18.50
C LEU A 182 -3.56 3.37 19.70
N GLY A 183 -3.59 4.59 20.24
CA GLY A 183 -4.48 4.96 21.34
C GLY A 183 -5.96 4.83 20.96
N ARG A 184 -6.35 5.33 19.78
CA ARG A 184 -7.70 5.14 19.24
C ARG A 184 -8.05 3.67 19.01
N ALA A 185 -7.11 2.87 18.51
CA ALA A 185 -7.30 1.43 18.36
C ALA A 185 -7.54 0.73 19.71
N TYR A 186 -6.80 1.12 20.77
CA TYR A 186 -7.05 0.64 22.13
C TYR A 186 -8.41 1.09 22.68
N LEU A 187 -8.84 2.33 22.42
CA LEU A 187 -10.17 2.80 22.81
C LEU A 187 -11.28 1.99 22.15
N GLY A 188 -11.15 1.67 20.87
CA GLY A 188 -12.07 0.76 20.17
C GLY A 188 -12.17 -0.60 20.86
N ALA A 189 -11.09 -1.06 21.49
CA ALA A 189 -11.01 -2.33 22.22
C ALA A 189 -11.37 -2.23 23.72
N ASP A 190 -11.88 -1.08 24.17
CA ASP A 190 -12.12 -0.75 25.59
C ASP A 190 -10.87 -0.85 26.51
N LYS A 191 -9.68 -0.76 25.91
CA LYS A 191 -8.38 -0.81 26.61
C LYS A 191 -7.93 0.58 27.03
N ARG A 192 -8.74 1.23 27.86
CA ARG A 192 -8.55 2.64 28.20
C ARG A 192 -7.20 2.98 28.84
N ARG A 193 -6.63 2.09 29.66
CA ARG A 193 -5.30 2.33 30.27
C ARG A 193 -4.20 2.33 29.21
N ASP A 194 -4.25 1.37 28.28
CA ASP A 194 -3.28 1.26 27.20
C ASP A 194 -3.42 2.44 26.22
N ALA A 195 -4.65 2.90 25.99
CA ALA A 195 -4.90 4.10 25.20
C ALA A 195 -4.23 5.35 25.79
N VAL A 196 -4.42 5.59 27.11
CA VAL A 196 -3.77 6.72 27.80
C VAL A 196 -2.24 6.59 27.75
N ALA A 197 -1.69 5.38 27.93
CA ALA A 197 -0.26 5.15 27.82
C ALA A 197 0.27 5.49 26.41
N ALA A 198 -0.43 5.04 25.36
CA ALA A 198 -0.07 5.38 23.97
C ALA A 198 -0.13 6.90 23.73
N PHE A 199 -1.22 7.56 24.14
CA PHE A 199 -1.34 9.02 24.01
C PHE A 199 -0.21 9.79 24.71
N ASN A 200 0.18 9.37 25.93
CA ASN A 200 1.30 10.00 26.61
C ASN A 200 2.64 9.80 25.86
N LEU A 201 2.86 8.64 25.24
CA LEU A 201 4.04 8.43 24.39
C LEU A 201 4.02 9.36 23.17
N GLY A 202 2.86 9.59 22.56
CA GLY A 202 2.72 10.57 21.48
C GLY A 202 3.01 12.01 21.94
N LEU A 203 2.53 12.41 23.12
CA LEU A 203 2.82 13.72 23.70
C LEU A 203 4.28 13.91 24.15
N ASN A 204 5.01 12.83 24.40
CA ASN A 204 6.46 12.94 24.63
C ASN A 204 7.20 13.36 23.34
N ALA A 205 6.68 13.00 22.17
CA ALA A 205 7.23 13.42 20.88
C ALA A 205 6.76 14.83 20.48
N ASP A 206 5.47 15.12 20.65
CA ASP A 206 4.93 16.49 20.49
C ASP A 206 3.98 16.84 21.66
N PRO A 207 4.44 17.61 22.66
CA PRO A 207 3.63 18.02 23.79
C PRO A 207 2.41 18.90 23.43
N LYS A 208 2.37 19.45 22.21
CA LYS A 208 1.31 20.36 21.75
C LYS A 208 0.34 19.72 20.77
N ASP A 209 0.46 18.42 20.49
CA ASP A 209 -0.45 17.70 19.60
C ASP A 209 -1.90 17.83 20.08
N GLN A 210 -2.70 18.60 19.32
CA GLN A 210 -4.05 18.95 19.73
C GLN A 210 -5.01 17.77 19.66
N ASP A 211 -4.75 16.80 18.79
CA ASP A 211 -5.67 15.68 18.61
C ASP A 211 -5.52 14.66 19.74
N ILE A 212 -4.30 14.39 20.18
CA ILE A 212 -4.06 13.58 21.38
C ILE A 212 -4.65 14.28 22.62
N ILE A 213 -4.44 15.59 22.77
CA ILE A 213 -5.00 16.36 23.89
C ILE A 213 -6.53 16.28 23.89
N LYS A 214 -7.18 16.38 22.73
CA LYS A 214 -8.64 16.23 22.60
C LYS A 214 -9.09 14.82 23.02
N GLU A 215 -8.42 13.76 22.58
CA GLU A 215 -8.79 12.39 22.98
C GLU A 215 -8.65 12.19 24.49
N LEU A 216 -7.56 12.66 25.11
CA LEU A 216 -7.38 12.61 26.56
C LEU A 216 -8.45 13.41 27.31
N LYS A 217 -8.85 14.58 26.80
CA LYS A 217 -9.95 15.38 27.37
C LYS A 217 -11.30 14.66 27.29
N LYS A 218 -11.62 14.00 26.17
CA LYS A 218 -12.84 13.19 26.02
C LYS A 218 -12.89 12.02 27.00
N LEU A 219 -11.74 11.41 27.28
CA LEU A 219 -11.65 10.41 28.34
C LEU A 219 -11.96 11.09 29.69
N GLY A 220 -11.43 12.28 29.93
CA GLY A 220 -11.61 12.99 31.18
C GLY A 220 -10.69 12.46 32.27
N SER A 221 -10.60 13.20 33.37
CA SER A 221 -9.69 12.87 34.45
C SER A 221 -10.23 11.71 35.29
N ARG A 222 -9.33 10.79 35.65
CA ARG A 222 -9.68 9.76 36.63
C ARG A 222 -9.93 10.45 37.96
N ARG A 223 -11.16 10.36 38.48
CA ARG A 223 -11.53 10.99 39.77
C ARG A 223 -10.50 10.67 40.84
N ARG A 224 -10.09 11.71 41.58
CA ARG A 224 -9.18 11.58 42.73
C ARG A 224 -9.79 10.60 43.73
N LEU A 225 -8.93 9.84 44.39
CA LEU A 225 -9.39 8.94 45.46
C LEU A 225 -9.97 9.81 46.58
N PRO A 226 -11.19 9.53 47.07
CA PRO A 226 -11.76 10.25 48.20
C PRO A 226 -10.83 10.20 49.42
N VAL A 227 -10.17 9.06 49.62
CA VAL A 227 -9.16 8.84 50.66
C VAL A 227 -7.84 8.45 49.99
N PRO A 228 -6.90 9.40 49.75
CA PRO A 228 -5.71 9.19 48.94
C PRO A 228 -4.72 8.15 49.47
N PHE A 229 -4.69 7.93 50.79
CA PHE A 229 -3.80 6.95 51.44
C PHE A 229 -4.29 5.50 51.32
N LEU A 230 -5.56 5.29 50.93
CA LEU A 230 -6.10 3.96 50.70
C LEU A 230 -5.99 3.58 49.22
N LYS A 231 -5.63 2.32 48.93
CA LYS A 231 -5.67 1.79 47.56
C LYS A 231 -7.09 1.93 46.97
N ARG A 232 -7.20 2.08 45.65
CA ARG A 232 -8.51 2.22 44.98
C ARG A 232 -9.41 0.99 45.13
N SER A 233 -8.82 -0.19 45.28
CA SER A 233 -9.53 -1.44 45.56
C SER A 233 -10.01 -1.54 47.01
N ASN A 234 -9.60 -0.60 47.89
CA ASN A 234 -10.06 -0.58 49.27
C ASN A 234 -11.59 -0.35 49.28
N PRO A 235 -12.36 -1.18 50.00
CA PRO A 235 -13.81 -1.03 50.10
C PRO A 235 -14.26 0.39 50.45
N ILE A 236 -13.56 1.08 51.36
CA ILE A 236 -13.86 2.47 51.77
C ILE A 236 -13.85 3.41 50.56
N ASN A 237 -12.79 3.36 49.75
CA ASN A 237 -12.70 4.18 48.53
C ASN A 237 -13.74 3.77 47.47
N LYS A 238 -14.11 2.49 47.39
CA LYS A 238 -15.14 2.00 46.46
C LYS A 238 -16.53 2.51 46.86
N TYR A 239 -16.91 2.38 48.13
CA TYR A 239 -18.22 2.82 48.63
C TYR A 239 -18.37 4.35 48.60
N ILE A 240 -17.35 5.10 49.06
CA ILE A 240 -17.38 6.58 48.99
C ILE A 240 -17.45 7.04 47.52
N GLY A 241 -16.69 6.38 46.62
CA GLY A 241 -16.76 6.67 45.19
C GLY A 241 -18.14 6.44 44.57
N LEU A 242 -18.87 5.40 45.00
CA LEU A 242 -20.22 5.09 44.53
C LEU A 242 -21.26 6.11 45.03
N LEU A 243 -21.16 6.54 46.29
CA LEU A 243 -22.06 7.55 46.88
C LEU A 243 -21.88 8.92 46.21
N ILE A 244 -20.63 9.36 46.01
CA ILE A 244 -20.31 10.60 45.29
C ILE A 244 -20.70 10.49 43.80
N GLY A 245 -20.62 9.28 43.23
CA GLY A 245 -21.04 8.99 41.85
C GLY A 245 -22.52 9.18 41.59
N LYS A 246 -23.39 8.86 42.57
CA LYS A 246 -24.85 8.94 42.41
C LYS A 246 -25.42 10.36 42.58
N GLY A 247 -24.75 11.25 43.32
CA GLY A 247 -25.22 12.62 43.57
C GLY A 247 -24.89 13.65 42.48
N SER A 248 -24.13 13.29 41.45
CA SER A 248 -23.66 14.22 40.40
C SER A 248 -24.41 14.10 39.07
N GLY A 249 -25.55 13.39 39.04
CA GLY A 249 -26.43 13.20 37.88
C GLY A 249 -27.63 14.15 37.80
N GLN A 250 -27.67 15.20 38.61
CA GLN A 250 -28.66 16.29 38.53
C GLN A 250 -27.93 17.63 38.64
N LYS A 251 -27.51 18.16 37.50
CA LYS A 251 -27.41 19.59 37.16
C LYS A 251 -26.86 19.74 35.75
#